data_AF-C5B4Z1-F1
#
_entry.id   AF-C5B4Z1-F1
#
_cell.length_a   1.000
_cell.length_b   1.000
_cell.length_c   1.000
_cell.angle_alpha   90.00
_cell.angle_beta   90.00
_cell.angle_gamma   90.00
#
_symmetry.space_group_name_H-M   'P 1'
#
loop_
_entity.id
_entity.type
_entity.pdbx_description
1 polymer ?
#
loop_
_entity_poly.entity_id
_entity_poly.type
_entity_poly.pdbx_seq_one_letter_code
_entity_poly.pdbx_strand_id
1 'polypeptide(L)'
;MDSNTRRSRRGARAACIRCEVVWRRGIPVGRNGAGRALHVIVEKRLGPTYATPGEKVTADELRRLGCSDALVAYLAPSPAHMALKHPREWFWTDRKWFKGASREVTDEIARFAGGFFCELPLEEQAAMMGIRIVHAPGVRFNSGRGLWQSAAGNGISIEELGLEISLRPGERGSSYEGRGLTAFWFMLSKTFEDMNGYWLGYEPTKRQRYQPGPDYARMVLASVDAVLADPKGIHRRHREYLQTLWRGLELRDVTDWIEIVGGSFIRRYHEHCYSVGANGQGGHPDLTISGSELRFVEVKGKDRMHANQASWIVDIAEPLGLDVTVLKVG
;
A
#
# COMPACT_ATOMS: atom_id res chain seq x y z
N MET A 1 48.42 -40.01 -21.24
CA MET A 1 49.32 -38.86 -21.05
C MET A 1 48.80 -37.73 -21.93
N ASP A 2 48.38 -36.57 -21.51
CA ASP A 2 48.05 -35.96 -20.21
C ASP A 2 47.43 -34.61 -20.61
N SER A 3 46.15 -34.38 -20.30
CA SER A 3 45.72 -33.48 -19.22
C SER A 3 46.23 -32.03 -19.35
N ASN A 4 45.41 -31.11 -19.90
CA ASN A 4 44.93 -29.95 -19.14
C ASN A 4 44.08 -28.98 -19.97
N THR A 5 42.79 -29.02 -19.66
CA THR A 5 41.79 -27.98 -19.83
C THR A 5 42.07 -26.80 -18.90
N ARG A 6 42.14 -25.56 -19.42
CA ARG A 6 41.92 -24.34 -18.62
C ARG A 6 40.83 -23.47 -19.24
N ARG A 7 39.62 -23.71 -18.72
CA ARG A 7 38.47 -22.78 -18.74
C ARG A 7 38.85 -21.49 -18.02
N SER A 8 38.81 -20.35 -18.71
CA SER A 8 38.79 -19.04 -18.05
C SER A 8 37.40 -18.79 -17.47
N ARG A 9 37.26 -18.97 -16.15
CA ARG A 9 36.11 -18.46 -15.39
C ARG A 9 36.22 -16.93 -15.32
N ARG A 10 35.56 -16.21 -16.22
CA ARG A 10 35.13 -14.83 -15.96
C ARG A 10 33.85 -14.93 -15.12
N GLY A 11 34.03 -14.93 -13.80
CA GLY A 11 32.91 -14.80 -12.87
C GLY A 11 32.25 -13.44 -13.06
N ALA A 12 30.98 -13.47 -13.47
CA ALA A 12 30.09 -12.32 -13.38
C ALA A 12 30.01 -11.92 -11.90
N ARG A 13 30.68 -10.82 -11.53
CA ARG A 13 30.41 -10.13 -10.27
C ARG A 13 28.99 -9.58 -10.40
N ALA A 14 28.03 -10.25 -9.79
CA ALA A 14 26.71 -9.68 -9.56
C ALA A 14 26.92 -8.34 -8.86
N ALA A 15 26.52 -7.26 -9.53
CA ALA A 15 26.49 -5.94 -8.95
C ALA A 15 25.49 -5.98 -7.79
N CYS A 16 26.00 -6.17 -6.58
CA CYS A 16 25.24 -5.96 -5.36
C CYS A 16 24.96 -4.44 -5.30
N ILE A 17 23.82 -4.03 -5.87
CA ILE A 17 23.30 -2.68 -5.71
C ILE A 17 23.00 -2.57 -4.21
N ARG A 18 23.90 -1.91 -3.49
CA ARG A 18 23.71 -1.58 -2.08
C ARG A 18 22.44 -0.76 -1.97
N CYS A 19 21.40 -1.30 -1.33
CA CYS A 19 20.62 -0.44 -0.45
C CYS A 19 21.61 -0.01 0.62
N GLU A 20 22.25 1.15 0.44
CA GLU A 20 22.86 1.84 1.56
C GLU A 20 21.73 2.35 2.45
N VAL A 21 21.13 1.42 3.20
CA VAL A 21 20.90 1.68 4.62
C VAL A 21 22.30 1.94 5.14
N VAL A 22 22.65 3.21 5.33
CA VAL A 22 23.94 3.57 5.90
C VAL A 22 23.90 3.12 7.36
N TRP A 23 24.27 1.86 7.59
CA TRP A 23 24.62 1.34 8.91
C TRP A 23 25.94 2.03 9.30
N ARG A 24 25.89 3.31 9.69
CA ARG A 24 27.06 3.93 10.30
C ARG A 24 27.37 3.12 11.56
N ARG A 25 28.52 2.43 11.57
CA ARG A 25 29.11 1.89 12.79
C ARG A 25 29.27 3.05 13.76
N GLY A 26 28.33 3.17 14.69
CA GLY A 26 28.43 4.11 15.80
C GLY A 26 29.72 3.84 16.56
N ILE A 27 30.44 4.93 16.82
CA ILE A 27 31.58 5.06 17.73
C ILE A 27 31.24 4.34 19.06
N PRO A 28 32.18 3.61 19.69
CA PRO A 28 31.90 2.87 20.92
C PRO A 28 31.55 3.86 22.04
N VAL A 29 30.28 3.86 22.46
CA VAL A 29 29.86 4.51 23.69
C VAL A 29 30.07 3.53 24.84
N GLY A 30 30.73 4.02 25.89
CA GLY A 30 31.22 3.25 27.03
C GLY A 30 30.16 2.39 27.71
N ARG A 31 30.65 1.32 28.34
CA ARG A 31 29.89 0.40 29.19
C ARG A 31 29.09 1.18 30.23
N ASN A 32 27.77 1.13 30.14
CA ASN A 32 26.86 0.98 31.27
C ASN A 32 25.50 0.51 30.74
N GLY A 33 24.96 -0.53 31.38
CA GLY A 33 23.86 -1.34 30.85
C GLY A 33 22.52 -0.61 30.77
N ALA A 34 21.90 -0.67 29.60
CA ALA A 34 20.46 -0.73 29.34
C ALA A 34 20.30 -0.96 27.81
N GLY A 35 19.21 -1.61 27.40
CA GLY A 35 19.02 -2.21 26.07
C GLY A 35 19.46 -1.36 24.86
N ARG A 36 20.06 -2.05 23.88
CA ARG A 36 20.47 -1.49 22.59
C ARG A 36 19.24 -0.99 21.83
N ALA A 37 18.97 0.31 21.87
CA ALA A 37 18.17 0.98 20.86
C ALA A 37 19.04 1.14 19.60
N LEU A 38 18.68 0.39 18.57
CA LEU A 38 19.29 0.47 17.24
C LEU A 38 18.76 1.75 16.58
N HIS A 39 19.43 2.89 16.78
CA HIS A 39 19.09 4.12 16.06
C HIS A 39 19.49 3.97 14.59
N VAL A 40 18.54 3.53 13.76
CA VAL A 40 18.64 3.64 12.31
C VAL A 40 18.34 5.09 11.96
N ILE A 41 19.37 5.86 11.60
CA ILE A 41 19.15 7.15 10.96
C ILE A 41 18.59 6.84 9.57
N VAL A 42 17.26 6.94 9.45
CA VAL A 42 16.55 6.84 8.18
C VAL A 42 16.78 8.15 7.41
N GLU A 43 17.94 8.26 6.77
CA GLU A 43 18.32 9.44 5.97
C GLU A 43 17.76 9.40 4.54
N LYS A 44 17.00 8.38 4.15
CA LYS A 44 16.46 8.25 2.79
C LYS A 44 14.94 8.10 2.79
N ARG A 45 14.29 9.10 2.20
CA ARG A 45 12.90 9.02 1.73
C ARG A 45 12.76 7.85 0.77
N LEU A 46 11.71 7.07 0.94
CA LEU A 46 11.45 5.90 0.12
C LEU A 46 10.82 6.32 -1.21
N GLY A 47 11.32 5.78 -2.33
CA GLY A 47 10.74 6.00 -3.65
C GLY A 47 9.69 4.93 -4.00
N PRO A 48 8.92 5.11 -5.10
CA PRO A 48 7.86 4.19 -5.50
C PRO A 48 8.28 2.73 -5.63
N THR A 49 7.47 1.81 -5.12
CA THR A 49 7.72 0.37 -5.12
C THR A 49 7.75 -0.20 -6.54
N TYR A 50 6.89 0.29 -7.45
CA TYR A 50 6.85 -0.11 -8.86
C TYR A 50 8.10 0.32 -9.65
N ALA A 51 8.94 1.20 -9.11
CA ALA A 51 10.23 1.55 -9.72
C ALA A 51 11.30 0.47 -9.49
N THR A 52 11.02 -0.52 -8.64
CA THR A 52 11.90 -1.68 -8.45
C THR A 52 11.65 -2.68 -9.59
N PRO A 53 12.65 -3.02 -10.42
CA PRO A 53 12.46 -3.96 -11.53
C PRO A 53 11.94 -5.30 -11.04
N GLY A 54 10.72 -5.63 -11.47
CA GLY A 54 10.01 -6.82 -11.03
C GLY A 54 10.34 -8.06 -11.84
N GLU A 55 11.61 -8.46 -11.89
CA GLU A 55 11.98 -9.78 -12.42
C GLU A 55 11.56 -10.86 -11.43
N LYS A 56 10.91 -11.92 -11.91
CA LYS A 56 10.56 -13.07 -11.07
C LYS A 56 11.85 -13.75 -10.61
N VAL A 57 12.14 -13.67 -9.32
CA VAL A 57 13.31 -14.36 -8.76
C VAL A 57 13.06 -15.86 -8.73
N THR A 58 13.93 -16.59 -9.40
CA THR A 58 13.94 -18.04 -9.49
C THR A 58 14.43 -18.65 -8.17
N ALA A 59 14.10 -19.93 -7.93
CA ALA A 59 14.65 -20.67 -6.80
C ALA A 59 16.19 -20.63 -6.75
N ASP A 60 16.85 -20.67 -7.91
CA ASP A 60 18.31 -20.61 -8.02
C ASP A 60 18.88 -19.23 -7.69
N GLU A 61 18.12 -18.16 -7.91
CA GLU A 61 18.51 -16.82 -7.49
C GLU A 61 18.31 -16.63 -5.99
N LEU A 62 17.22 -17.13 -5.40
CA LEU A 62 17.03 -17.15 -3.94
C LEU A 62 18.17 -17.90 -3.24
N ARG A 63 18.56 -19.08 -3.76
CA ARG A 63 19.73 -19.81 -3.24
C ARG A 63 21.02 -19.02 -3.39
N ARG A 64 21.23 -18.32 -4.52
CA ARG A 64 22.39 -17.44 -4.73
C ARG A 64 22.43 -16.24 -3.78
N LEU A 65 21.27 -15.76 -3.33
CA LEU A 65 21.15 -14.74 -2.30
C LEU A 65 21.43 -15.30 -0.88
N GLY A 66 21.55 -16.63 -0.75
CA GLY A 66 21.82 -17.32 0.51
C GLY A 66 20.55 -17.69 1.29
N CYS A 67 19.39 -17.76 0.64
CA CYS A 67 18.18 -18.27 1.27
C CYS A 67 18.31 -19.77 1.54
N SER A 68 17.82 -20.21 2.71
CA SER A 68 17.72 -21.62 3.06
C SER A 68 16.78 -22.37 2.10
N ASP A 69 16.96 -23.69 1.98
CA ASP A 69 16.03 -24.52 1.21
C ASP A 69 14.61 -24.48 1.80
N ALA A 70 14.45 -24.26 3.10
CA ALA A 70 13.15 -24.07 3.75
C ALA A 70 12.46 -22.78 3.27
N LEU A 71 13.19 -21.66 3.20
CA LEU A 71 12.67 -20.39 2.68
C LEU A 71 12.35 -20.49 1.18
N VAL A 72 13.24 -21.11 0.39
CA VAL A 72 13.01 -21.36 -1.05
C VAL A 72 11.75 -22.21 -1.25
N ALA A 73 11.61 -23.31 -0.50
CA ALA A 73 10.46 -24.19 -0.55
C ALA A 73 9.17 -23.51 -0.07
N TYR A 74 9.25 -22.48 0.77
CA TYR A 74 8.08 -21.69 1.19
C TYR A 74 7.63 -20.66 0.14
N LEU A 75 8.59 -20.04 -0.56
CA LEU A 75 8.31 -19.00 -1.57
C LEU A 75 7.97 -19.58 -2.95
N ALA A 76 8.58 -20.70 -3.34
CA ALA A 76 8.41 -21.30 -4.67
C ALA A 76 7.03 -21.91 -5.01
N PRO A 77 6.22 -22.45 -4.07
CA PRO A 77 5.01 -23.20 -4.43
C PRO A 77 3.71 -22.38 -4.53
N SER A 78 3.71 -21.07 -4.27
CA SER A 78 2.47 -20.27 -4.26
C SER A 78 2.51 -19.13 -5.29
N PRO A 79 1.57 -19.06 -6.25
CA PRO A 79 1.42 -17.90 -7.14
C PRO A 79 1.25 -16.57 -6.41
N ALA A 80 0.73 -16.60 -5.17
CA ALA A 80 0.63 -15.42 -4.31
C ALA A 80 1.99 -15.03 -3.72
N HIS A 81 2.81 -15.98 -3.26
CA HIS A 81 4.15 -15.73 -2.71
C HIS A 81 5.20 -15.41 -3.78
N MET A 82 4.99 -15.87 -5.02
CA MET A 82 5.80 -15.47 -6.19
C MET A 82 5.59 -14.01 -6.63
N ALA A 83 4.65 -13.29 -6.02
CA ALA A 83 4.46 -11.86 -6.28
C ALA A 83 5.50 -10.98 -5.57
N LEU A 84 6.19 -11.49 -4.54
CA LEU A 84 7.24 -10.79 -3.82
C LEU A 84 8.60 -11.17 -4.39
N LYS A 85 9.10 -10.30 -5.25
CA LYS A 85 10.17 -10.61 -6.19
C LYS A 85 11.56 -10.34 -5.62
N HIS A 86 11.69 -9.51 -4.60
CA HIS A 86 13.01 -9.16 -4.02
C HIS A 86 12.92 -8.97 -2.50
N PRO A 87 13.97 -9.27 -1.70
CA PRO A 87 13.99 -8.99 -0.27
C PRO A 87 13.63 -7.55 0.14
N ARG A 88 13.85 -6.61 -0.78
CA ARG A 88 13.45 -5.19 -0.61
C ARG A 88 11.93 -5.01 -0.57
N GLU A 89 11.17 -5.88 -1.23
CA GLU A 89 9.70 -5.89 -1.22
C GLU A 89 9.16 -6.56 0.06
N TRP A 90 9.93 -7.45 0.68
CA TRP A 90 9.53 -8.13 1.92
C TRP A 90 9.45 -7.17 3.10
N PHE A 91 10.29 -6.13 3.11
CA PHE A 91 10.19 -5.03 4.08
C PHE A 91 8.81 -4.34 4.01
N TRP A 92 8.24 -4.24 2.81
CA TRP A 92 6.92 -3.69 2.52
C TRP A 92 5.79 -4.72 2.60
N THR A 93 6.01 -5.85 3.27
CA THR A 93 4.99 -6.88 3.46
C THR A 93 4.76 -7.06 4.95
N ASP A 94 3.52 -6.96 5.41
CA ASP A 94 3.18 -7.23 6.81
C ASP A 94 3.61 -8.65 7.21
N ARG A 95 4.19 -8.83 8.40
CA ARG A 95 4.56 -10.17 8.92
C ARG A 95 3.39 -11.18 8.85
N LYS A 96 2.16 -10.71 9.08
CA LYS A 96 0.93 -11.52 9.05
C LYS A 96 0.68 -12.20 7.69
N TRP A 97 1.28 -11.68 6.62
CA TRP A 97 1.22 -12.29 5.30
C TRP A 97 1.93 -13.65 5.26
N PHE A 98 2.91 -13.84 6.14
CA PHE A 98 3.69 -15.08 6.31
C PHE A 98 3.11 -16.02 7.39
N LYS A 99 1.82 -15.89 7.75
CA LYS A 99 1.20 -16.64 8.87
C LYS A 99 1.23 -18.18 8.79
N GLY A 100 1.59 -18.74 7.64
CA GLY A 100 1.79 -20.19 7.45
C GLY A 100 3.27 -20.62 7.38
N ALA A 101 4.20 -19.67 7.45
CA ALA A 101 5.63 -19.95 7.49
C ALA A 101 6.02 -20.49 8.87
N SER A 102 7.07 -21.31 8.92
CA SER A 102 7.73 -21.60 10.19
C SER A 102 8.35 -20.32 10.77
N ARG A 103 8.62 -20.33 12.07
CA ARG A 103 9.34 -19.22 12.73
C ARG A 103 10.71 -19.00 12.08
N GLU A 104 11.43 -20.07 11.76
CA GLU A 104 12.73 -20.02 11.08
C GLU A 104 12.64 -19.27 9.74
N VAL A 105 11.64 -19.59 8.90
CA VAL A 105 11.42 -18.93 7.62
C VAL A 105 11.08 -17.45 7.82
N THR A 106 10.23 -17.11 8.81
CA THR A 106 9.85 -15.72 9.09
C THR A 106 11.03 -14.89 9.60
N ASP A 107 11.85 -15.46 10.49
CA ASP A 107 13.05 -14.81 11.03
C ASP A 107 14.11 -14.63 9.93
N GLU A 108 14.23 -15.58 9.00
CA GLU A 108 15.09 -15.46 7.83
C GLU A 108 14.63 -14.36 6.86
N ILE A 109 13.32 -14.27 6.59
CA ILE A 109 12.73 -13.16 5.81
C ILE A 109 13.07 -11.82 6.46
N ALA A 110 12.83 -11.69 7.77
CA ALA A 110 13.14 -10.46 8.51
C ALA A 110 14.63 -10.11 8.42
N ARG A 111 15.52 -11.10 8.53
CA ARG A 111 16.97 -10.90 8.38
C ARG A 111 17.34 -10.37 7.01
N PHE A 112 16.76 -10.90 5.94
CA PHE A 112 17.03 -10.46 4.56
C PHE A 112 16.41 -9.09 4.24
N ALA A 113 15.23 -8.82 4.77
CA ALA A 113 14.51 -7.56 4.58
C ALA A 113 15.04 -6.41 5.44
N GLY A 114 15.76 -6.72 6.53
CA GLY A 114 16.14 -5.75 7.56
C GLY A 114 15.01 -5.45 8.55
N GLY A 115 14.05 -6.36 8.69
CA GLY A 115 12.81 -6.20 9.48
C GLY A 115 11.57 -6.03 8.59
N PHE A 116 10.48 -5.64 9.22
CA PHE A 116 9.21 -5.33 8.54
C PHE A 116 8.81 -3.88 8.82
N PHE A 117 8.34 -3.16 7.80
CA PHE A 117 7.89 -1.77 7.95
C PHE A 117 6.84 -1.64 9.06
N CYS A 118 5.87 -2.55 9.13
CA CYS A 118 4.78 -2.54 10.11
C CYS A 118 5.23 -2.71 11.57
N GLU A 119 6.50 -3.04 11.81
CA GLU A 119 7.09 -3.25 13.14
C GLU A 119 7.86 -2.04 13.66
N LEU A 120 8.20 -1.09 12.79
CA LEU A 120 8.87 0.15 13.18
C LEU A 120 7.95 1.02 14.04
N PRO A 121 8.47 1.83 14.97
CA PRO A 121 7.70 2.89 15.63
C PRO A 121 7.01 3.80 14.61
N LEU A 122 5.81 4.29 14.93
CA LEU A 122 5.01 5.11 14.01
C LEU A 122 5.78 6.36 13.55
N GLU A 123 6.59 6.93 14.44
CA GLU A 123 7.46 8.09 14.18
C GLU A 123 8.53 7.77 13.12
N GLU A 124 9.12 6.57 13.17
CA GLU A 124 10.09 6.12 12.15
C GLU A 124 9.39 5.81 10.83
N GLN A 125 8.19 5.20 10.87
CA GLN A 125 7.39 4.95 9.68
C GLN A 125 7.02 6.25 8.94
N ALA A 126 6.59 7.27 9.68
CA ALA A 126 6.24 8.57 9.12
C ALA A 126 7.46 9.30 8.55
N ALA A 127 8.58 9.29 9.26
CA ALA A 127 9.85 9.87 8.79
C ALA A 127 10.34 9.21 7.48
N MET A 128 10.23 7.89 7.38
CA MET A 128 10.58 7.11 6.18
C MET A 128 9.82 7.54 4.92
N MET A 129 8.56 7.93 5.08
CA MET A 129 7.70 8.36 3.98
C MET A 129 7.66 9.88 3.81
N GLY A 130 8.36 10.63 4.67
CA GLY A 130 8.35 12.09 4.65
C GLY A 130 7.00 12.71 4.98
N ILE A 131 6.15 12.01 5.76
CA ILE A 131 4.82 12.51 6.16
C ILE A 131 4.82 13.00 7.61
N ARG A 132 3.95 13.97 7.90
CA ARG A 132 3.82 14.57 9.23
C ARG A 132 2.88 13.76 10.11
N ILE A 133 3.24 13.59 11.38
CA ILE A 133 2.32 13.15 12.44
C ILE A 133 1.76 14.39 13.15
N VAL A 134 0.43 14.47 13.21
CA VAL A 134 -0.31 15.42 14.03
C VAL A 134 -0.82 14.67 15.25
N HIS A 135 -0.50 15.16 16.44
CA HIS A 135 -1.01 14.58 17.68
C HIS A 135 -2.29 15.31 18.09
N ALA A 136 -3.32 14.55 18.46
CA ALA A 136 -4.55 15.10 19.00
C ALA A 136 -4.98 14.35 20.25
N PRO A 137 -5.56 15.06 21.24
CA PRO A 137 -6.14 14.41 22.41
C PRO A 137 -7.43 13.67 22.02
N GLY A 138 -7.68 12.53 22.64
CA GLY A 138 -8.96 11.84 22.59
C GLY A 138 -9.38 11.30 23.95
N VAL A 139 -10.68 11.23 24.20
CA VAL A 139 -11.22 10.61 25.42
C VAL A 139 -11.94 9.32 25.05
N ARG A 140 -11.62 8.23 25.74
CA ARG A 140 -12.31 6.94 25.53
C ARG A 140 -13.74 7.03 26.05
N PHE A 141 -14.69 6.52 25.28
CA PHE A 141 -16.08 6.50 25.69
C PHE A 141 -16.36 5.33 26.63
N ASN A 142 -16.93 5.61 27.81
CA ASN A 142 -16.99 4.66 28.92
C ASN A 142 -17.84 3.40 28.65
N SER A 143 -18.80 3.45 27.73
CA SER A 143 -19.77 2.37 27.52
C SER A 143 -19.49 1.45 26.32
N GLY A 144 -18.38 1.63 25.60
CA GLY A 144 -18.10 0.83 24.40
C GLY A 144 -16.62 0.57 24.13
N ARG A 145 -16.27 -0.71 23.92
CA ARG A 145 -14.92 -1.09 23.50
C ARG A 145 -14.60 -0.46 22.14
N GLY A 146 -13.50 0.27 22.07
CA GLY A 146 -13.03 0.88 20.82
C GLY A 146 -13.68 2.21 20.47
N LEU A 147 -14.65 2.69 21.25
CA LEU A 147 -15.31 3.97 21.02
C LEU A 147 -14.55 5.13 21.68
N TRP A 148 -14.72 6.30 21.09
CA TRP A 148 -14.19 7.57 21.56
C TRP A 148 -15.32 8.59 21.73
N GLN A 149 -15.11 9.55 22.61
CA GLN A 149 -16.09 10.60 22.88
C GLN A 149 -15.98 11.72 21.83
N SER A 150 -17.08 12.00 21.14
CA SER A 150 -17.21 13.16 20.25
C SER A 150 -17.38 14.48 21.03
N ALA A 151 -17.24 15.63 20.38
CA ALA A 151 -17.53 16.93 21.01
C ALA A 151 -19.00 17.05 21.46
N ALA A 152 -19.92 16.34 20.80
CA ALA A 152 -21.32 16.25 21.20
C ALA A 152 -21.57 15.29 22.38
N GLY A 153 -20.53 14.59 22.87
CA GLY A 153 -20.62 13.65 23.99
C GLY A 153 -21.10 12.25 23.61
N ASN A 154 -21.17 11.91 22.33
CA ASN A 154 -21.57 10.58 21.85
C ASN A 154 -20.35 9.66 21.69
N GLY A 155 -20.59 8.35 21.72
CA GLY A 155 -19.56 7.35 21.39
C GLY A 155 -19.46 7.14 19.87
N ILE A 156 -18.29 7.41 19.30
CA ILE A 156 -18.00 7.30 17.85
C ILE A 156 -16.72 6.47 17.61
N SER A 157 -16.48 6.07 16.36
CA SER A 157 -15.23 5.39 15.98
C SER A 157 -14.02 6.33 16.08
N ILE A 158 -12.80 5.79 16.03
CA ILE A 158 -11.59 6.63 16.04
C ILE A 158 -11.46 7.43 14.74
N GLU A 159 -11.89 6.85 13.61
CA GLU A 159 -11.88 7.49 12.30
C GLU A 159 -12.92 8.61 12.23
N GLU A 160 -14.12 8.40 12.79
CA GLU A 160 -15.14 9.45 12.94
C GLU A 160 -14.63 10.60 13.82
N LEU A 161 -13.98 10.29 14.95
CA LEU A 161 -13.35 11.30 15.81
C LEU A 161 -12.22 12.01 15.06
N GLY A 162 -11.42 11.27 14.29
CA GLY A 162 -10.34 11.82 13.48
C GLY A 162 -10.86 12.80 12.42
N LEU A 163 -12.00 12.50 11.80
CA LEU A 163 -12.68 13.39 10.88
C LEU A 163 -13.15 14.67 11.57
N GLU A 164 -13.80 14.55 12.73
CA GLU A 164 -14.25 15.68 13.53
C GLU A 164 -13.09 16.63 13.89
N ILE A 165 -11.95 16.08 14.31
CA ILE A 165 -10.74 16.83 14.66
C ILE A 165 -10.10 17.48 13.42
N SER A 166 -10.13 16.79 12.28
CA SER A 166 -9.38 17.19 11.08
C SER A 166 -10.11 18.17 10.16
N LEU A 167 -11.44 18.25 10.27
CA LEU A 167 -12.28 19.12 9.45
C LEU A 167 -12.12 20.58 9.85
N ARG A 168 -11.88 21.44 8.86
CA ARG A 168 -11.82 22.90 9.00
C ARG A 168 -13.09 23.54 8.45
N PRO A 169 -13.40 24.79 8.83
CA PRO A 169 -14.52 25.52 8.25
C PRO A 169 -14.45 25.55 6.72
N GLY A 170 -15.53 25.16 6.06
CA GLY A 170 -15.64 25.11 4.59
C GLY A 170 -15.16 23.81 3.95
N GLU A 171 -14.57 22.88 4.72
CA GLU A 171 -14.20 21.56 4.22
C GLU A 171 -15.34 20.55 4.38
N ARG A 172 -15.29 19.49 3.56
CA ARG A 172 -16.14 18.30 3.67
C ARG A 172 -15.27 17.07 3.63
N GLY A 173 -15.68 15.98 4.26
CA GLY A 173 -14.89 14.76 4.21
C GLY A 173 -15.67 13.52 4.63
N SER A 174 -14.99 12.38 4.54
CA SER A 174 -15.51 11.06 4.89
C SER A 174 -14.46 10.25 5.64
N SER A 175 -14.90 9.32 6.49
CA SER A 175 -14.07 8.45 7.33
C SER A 175 -14.23 6.97 6.99
N TYR A 176 -14.39 6.67 5.69
CA TYR A 176 -14.78 5.33 5.23
C TYR A 176 -13.63 4.53 4.59
N GLU A 177 -12.34 4.82 4.87
CA GLU A 177 -11.19 3.96 4.54
C GLU A 177 -11.19 3.44 3.08
N GLY A 178 -11.51 4.31 2.12
CA GLY A 178 -11.55 3.92 0.70
C GLY A 178 -12.72 3.01 0.29
N ARG A 179 -13.79 2.88 1.10
CA ARG A 179 -15.04 2.20 0.72
C ARG A 179 -15.65 2.74 -0.56
N GLY A 180 -15.72 4.06 -0.71
CA GLY A 180 -16.19 4.72 -1.93
C GLY A 180 -15.32 4.40 -3.14
N LEU A 181 -13.99 4.44 -2.99
CA LEU A 181 -13.03 4.01 -4.02
C LEU A 181 -13.21 2.53 -4.39
N THR A 182 -13.41 1.66 -3.40
CA THR A 182 -13.62 0.22 -3.62
C THR A 182 -14.91 -0.04 -4.41
N ALA A 183 -16.00 0.62 -4.00
CA ALA A 183 -17.28 0.53 -4.68
C ALA A 183 -17.20 1.08 -6.12
N PHE A 184 -16.51 2.21 -6.32
CA PHE A 184 -16.19 2.76 -7.64
C PHE A 184 -15.40 1.76 -8.48
N TRP A 185 -14.39 1.09 -7.90
CA TRP A 185 -13.57 0.11 -8.59
C TRP A 185 -14.38 -1.10 -9.11
N PHE A 186 -15.37 -1.57 -8.36
CA PHE A 186 -16.28 -2.62 -8.84
C PHE A 186 -17.12 -2.16 -10.04
N MET A 187 -17.61 -0.91 -10.01
CA MET A 187 -18.35 -0.32 -11.13
C MET A 187 -17.45 -0.14 -12.35
N LEU A 188 -16.22 0.35 -12.15
CA LEU A 188 -15.20 0.48 -13.17
C LEU A 188 -14.88 -0.87 -13.81
N SER A 189 -14.70 -1.92 -13.00
CA SER A 189 -14.37 -3.26 -13.48
C SER A 189 -15.43 -3.82 -14.43
N LYS A 190 -16.71 -3.62 -14.11
CA LYS A 190 -17.83 -4.03 -14.97
C LYS A 190 -17.96 -3.16 -16.21
N THR A 191 -17.84 -1.85 -16.07
CA THR A 191 -17.90 -0.92 -17.19
C THR A 191 -16.77 -1.19 -18.18
N PHE A 192 -15.57 -1.48 -17.68
CA PHE A 192 -14.43 -1.88 -18.49
C PHE A 192 -14.71 -3.19 -19.25
N GLU A 193 -15.28 -4.20 -18.57
CA GLU A 193 -15.63 -5.47 -19.22
C GLU A 193 -16.67 -5.29 -20.32
N ASP A 194 -17.72 -4.49 -20.08
CA ASP A 194 -18.75 -4.19 -21.08
C ASP A 194 -18.17 -3.49 -22.32
N MET A 195 -17.21 -2.58 -22.11
CA MET A 195 -16.61 -1.79 -23.20
C MET A 195 -15.54 -2.55 -23.98
N ASN A 196 -14.81 -3.47 -23.34
CA ASN A 196 -13.60 -4.07 -23.91
C ASN A 196 -13.70 -5.59 -24.10
N GLY A 197 -14.70 -6.27 -23.54
CA GLY A 197 -14.94 -7.71 -23.67
C GLY A 197 -14.10 -8.60 -22.75
N TYR A 198 -13.31 -8.03 -21.84
CA TYR A 198 -12.47 -8.77 -20.89
C TYR A 198 -12.30 -8.05 -19.55
N TRP A 199 -11.79 -8.77 -18.56
CA TRP A 199 -11.71 -8.27 -17.19
C TRP A 199 -10.61 -7.23 -17.00
N LEU A 200 -10.95 -6.18 -16.24
CA LEU A 200 -9.97 -5.21 -15.77
C LEU A 200 -8.84 -5.92 -15.03
N GLY A 201 -7.61 -5.62 -15.43
CA GLY A 201 -6.39 -6.21 -14.88
C GLY A 201 -5.84 -7.38 -15.70
N TYR A 202 -6.47 -7.71 -16.83
CA TYR A 202 -6.05 -8.79 -17.72
C TYR A 202 -5.88 -8.29 -19.15
N GLU A 203 -5.08 -9.01 -19.93
CA GLU A 203 -5.05 -8.85 -21.39
C GLU A 203 -6.32 -9.43 -22.04
N PRO A 204 -6.65 -9.07 -23.30
CA PRO A 204 -7.83 -9.58 -24.00
C PRO A 204 -7.95 -11.11 -24.03
N THR A 205 -6.83 -11.82 -24.02
CA THR A 205 -6.78 -13.29 -23.98
C THR A 205 -7.21 -13.88 -22.63
N LYS A 206 -7.33 -13.06 -21.58
CA LYS A 206 -7.58 -13.43 -20.17
C LYS A 206 -6.54 -14.38 -19.56
N ARG A 207 -5.42 -14.61 -20.26
CA ARG A 207 -4.35 -15.54 -19.84
C ARG A 207 -3.25 -14.88 -19.04
N GLN A 208 -3.07 -13.57 -19.22
CA GLN A 208 -2.02 -12.79 -18.57
C GLN A 208 -2.60 -11.58 -17.88
N ARG A 209 -1.91 -11.14 -16.81
CA ARG A 209 -2.18 -9.84 -16.19
C ARG A 209 -1.79 -8.74 -17.18
N TYR A 210 -2.49 -7.62 -17.10
CA TYR A 210 -2.16 -6.43 -17.88
C TYR A 210 -0.70 -6.02 -17.67
N GLN A 211 -0.08 -5.50 -18.73
CA GLN A 211 1.14 -4.72 -18.61
C GLN A 211 0.77 -3.25 -18.45
N PRO A 212 1.29 -2.54 -17.43
CA PRO A 212 1.08 -1.11 -17.31
C PRO A 212 1.59 -0.36 -18.55
N GLY A 213 0.90 0.72 -18.91
CA GLY A 213 1.31 1.55 -20.03
C GLY A 213 0.22 2.50 -20.50
N PRO A 214 0.58 3.47 -21.37
CA PRO A 214 -0.32 4.53 -21.81
C PRO A 214 -1.54 3.98 -22.55
N ASP A 215 -1.38 2.91 -23.34
CA ASP A 215 -2.48 2.33 -24.11
C ASP A 215 -3.54 1.70 -23.22
N TYR A 216 -3.11 0.89 -22.25
CA TYR A 216 -4.01 0.26 -21.28
C TYR A 216 -4.65 1.33 -20.38
N ALA A 217 -3.88 2.32 -19.93
CA ALA A 217 -4.41 3.45 -19.17
C ALA A 217 -5.53 4.17 -19.94
N ARG A 218 -5.38 4.44 -21.24
CA ARG A 218 -6.46 5.07 -22.05
C ARG A 218 -7.76 4.27 -22.04
N MET A 219 -7.70 2.94 -22.14
CA MET A 219 -8.89 2.08 -22.10
C MET A 219 -9.58 2.14 -20.72
N VAL A 220 -8.78 2.13 -19.66
CA VAL A 220 -9.30 2.28 -18.29
C VAL A 220 -9.92 3.66 -18.11
N LEU A 221 -9.27 4.73 -18.58
CA LEU A 221 -9.80 6.10 -18.45
C LEU A 221 -11.11 6.29 -19.21
N ALA A 222 -11.28 5.69 -20.39
CA ALA A 222 -12.57 5.71 -21.07
C ALA A 222 -13.69 5.05 -20.23
N SER A 223 -13.35 3.99 -19.49
CA SER A 223 -14.28 3.31 -18.58
C SER A 223 -14.55 4.13 -17.32
N VAL A 224 -13.53 4.83 -16.79
CA VAL A 224 -13.66 5.79 -15.69
C VAL A 224 -14.64 6.91 -16.08
N ASP A 225 -14.47 7.50 -17.26
CA ASP A 225 -15.33 8.57 -17.76
C ASP A 225 -16.79 8.11 -17.88
N ALA A 226 -17.00 6.88 -18.36
CA ALA A 226 -18.34 6.29 -18.45
C ALA A 226 -19.00 6.10 -17.06
N VAL A 227 -18.23 5.67 -16.05
CA VAL A 227 -18.74 5.57 -14.67
C VAL A 227 -19.04 6.95 -14.09
N LEU A 228 -18.17 7.94 -14.31
CA LEU A 228 -18.36 9.30 -13.82
C LEU A 228 -19.56 10.00 -14.47
N ALA A 229 -19.84 9.71 -15.74
CA ALA A 229 -20.96 10.30 -16.47
C ALA A 229 -22.33 9.81 -15.96
N ASP A 230 -22.46 8.54 -15.57
CA ASP A 230 -23.73 7.98 -15.06
C ASP A 230 -23.53 6.85 -14.04
N PRO A 231 -23.07 7.16 -12.81
CA PRO A 231 -22.85 6.12 -11.80
C PRO A 231 -24.16 5.42 -11.41
N LYS A 232 -25.29 6.13 -11.43
CA LYS A 232 -26.61 5.58 -11.07
C LYS A 232 -27.08 4.55 -12.11
N GLY A 233 -26.90 4.83 -13.40
CA GLY A 233 -27.23 3.91 -14.48
C GLY A 233 -26.35 2.67 -14.48
N ILE A 234 -25.03 2.83 -14.29
CA ILE A 234 -24.10 1.70 -14.15
C ILE A 234 -24.49 0.80 -12.97
N HIS A 235 -24.77 1.39 -11.81
CA HIS A 235 -25.21 0.62 -10.64
C HIS A 235 -26.52 -0.15 -10.91
N ARG A 236 -27.49 0.48 -11.58
CA ARG A 236 -28.76 -0.16 -11.93
C ARG A 236 -28.56 -1.32 -12.89
N ARG A 237 -27.73 -1.14 -13.92
CA ARG A 237 -27.44 -2.16 -14.94
C ARG A 237 -26.76 -3.40 -14.36
N HIS A 238 -25.85 -3.19 -13.39
CA HIS A 238 -25.05 -4.27 -12.79
C HIS A 238 -25.44 -4.59 -11.35
N ARG A 239 -26.67 -4.27 -10.94
CA ARG A 239 -27.11 -4.34 -9.55
C ARG A 239 -26.84 -5.71 -8.93
N GLU A 240 -27.19 -6.79 -9.62
CA GLU A 240 -27.02 -8.16 -9.11
C GLU A 240 -25.55 -8.48 -8.83
N TYR A 241 -24.67 -8.16 -9.77
CA TYR A 241 -23.22 -8.34 -9.60
C TYR A 241 -22.70 -7.49 -8.43
N LEU A 242 -23.03 -6.20 -8.40
CA LEU A 242 -22.52 -5.28 -7.39
C LEU A 242 -23.01 -5.67 -5.99
N GLN A 243 -24.28 -6.06 -5.83
CA GLN A 243 -24.84 -6.48 -4.53
C GLN A 243 -24.10 -7.66 -3.91
N THR A 244 -23.59 -8.61 -4.73
CA THR A 244 -22.82 -9.75 -4.21
C THR A 244 -21.44 -9.36 -3.67
N LEU A 245 -20.82 -8.33 -4.25
CA LEU A 245 -19.46 -7.90 -3.90
C LEU A 245 -19.44 -6.75 -2.89
N TRP A 246 -20.46 -5.90 -2.92
CA TRP A 246 -20.51 -4.68 -2.11
C TRP A 246 -20.61 -4.94 -0.62
N ARG A 247 -21.07 -6.13 -0.16
CA ARG A 247 -21.01 -6.55 1.27
C ARG A 247 -21.34 -5.43 2.27
N GLY A 248 -22.40 -4.66 2.02
CA GLY A 248 -22.82 -3.52 2.85
C GLY A 248 -22.39 -2.14 2.36
N LEU A 249 -21.71 -2.04 1.21
CA LEU A 249 -21.53 -0.80 0.44
C LEU A 249 -22.84 -0.42 -0.27
N GLU A 250 -23.09 0.87 -0.34
CA GLU A 250 -24.26 1.46 -0.99
C GLU A 250 -23.84 2.40 -2.12
N LEU A 251 -24.76 2.69 -3.04
CA LEU A 251 -24.52 3.62 -4.14
C LEU A 251 -24.13 5.02 -3.63
N ARG A 252 -24.67 5.43 -2.48
CA ARG A 252 -24.31 6.71 -1.84
C ARG A 252 -22.82 6.78 -1.52
N ASP A 253 -22.21 5.67 -1.09
CA ASP A 253 -20.79 5.64 -0.73
C ASP A 253 -19.91 6.00 -1.94
N VAL A 254 -20.33 5.61 -3.15
CA VAL A 254 -19.66 5.97 -4.40
C VAL A 254 -19.92 7.42 -4.78
N THR A 255 -21.19 7.85 -4.76
CA THR A 255 -21.55 9.20 -5.23
C THR A 255 -21.00 10.28 -4.32
N ASP A 256 -21.04 10.06 -3.00
CA ASP A 256 -20.51 11.00 -2.01
C ASP A 256 -18.98 11.06 -2.12
N TRP A 257 -18.32 9.93 -2.35
CA TRP A 257 -16.88 9.90 -2.59
C TRP A 257 -16.52 10.67 -3.87
N ILE A 258 -17.23 10.45 -4.99
CA ILE A 258 -17.03 11.21 -6.24
C ILE A 258 -17.20 12.72 -6.00
N GLU A 259 -18.20 13.13 -5.22
CA GLU A 259 -18.42 14.54 -4.85
C GLU A 259 -17.25 15.11 -4.04
N ILE A 260 -16.73 14.35 -3.07
CA ILE A 260 -15.60 14.77 -2.23
C ILE A 260 -14.32 14.89 -3.05
N VAL A 261 -13.93 13.84 -3.77
CA VAL A 261 -12.61 13.82 -4.44
C VAL A 261 -12.59 14.52 -5.79
N GLY A 262 -13.74 14.57 -6.47
CA GLY A 262 -13.88 15.12 -7.81
C GLY A 262 -13.39 14.18 -8.92
N GLY A 263 -14.06 14.26 -10.08
CA GLY A 263 -13.74 13.43 -11.25
C GLY A 263 -12.32 13.63 -11.80
N SER A 264 -11.75 14.83 -11.66
CA SER A 264 -10.39 15.14 -12.09
C SER A 264 -9.34 14.33 -11.31
N PHE A 265 -9.49 14.25 -9.98
CA PHE A 265 -8.64 13.40 -9.14
C PHE A 265 -8.81 11.93 -9.51
N ILE A 266 -10.05 11.45 -9.65
CA ILE A 266 -10.34 10.05 -9.98
C ILE A 266 -9.65 9.65 -11.29
N ARG A 267 -9.73 10.51 -12.31
CA ARG A 267 -9.07 10.29 -13.59
C ARG A 267 -7.55 10.22 -13.43
N ARG A 268 -6.95 11.21 -12.78
CA ARG A 268 -5.50 11.29 -12.55
C ARG A 268 -4.97 10.11 -11.74
N TYR A 269 -5.71 9.69 -10.72
CA TYR A 269 -5.39 8.54 -9.88
C TYR A 269 -5.36 7.24 -10.71
N HIS A 270 -6.40 6.99 -11.52
CA HIS A 270 -6.47 5.78 -12.36
C HIS A 270 -5.44 5.82 -13.50
N GLU A 271 -5.21 6.98 -14.10
CA GLU A 271 -4.16 7.16 -15.11
C GLU A 271 -2.80 6.74 -14.55
N HIS A 272 -2.45 7.22 -13.37
CA HIS A 272 -1.22 6.86 -12.70
C HIS A 272 -1.17 5.35 -12.40
N CYS A 273 -2.18 4.80 -11.74
CA CYS A 273 -2.21 3.37 -11.39
C CYS A 273 -1.97 2.45 -12.59
N TYR A 274 -2.61 2.74 -13.73
CA TYR A 274 -2.56 1.87 -14.90
C TYR A 274 -1.46 2.22 -15.91
N SER A 275 -0.86 3.41 -15.83
CA SER A 275 0.30 3.77 -16.66
C SER A 275 1.61 3.24 -16.09
N VAL A 276 1.79 3.30 -14.76
CA VAL A 276 3.04 2.88 -14.10
C VAL A 276 2.91 1.57 -13.31
N GLY A 277 1.70 1.05 -13.13
CA GLY A 277 1.44 -0.18 -12.39
C GLY A 277 1.41 -0.01 -10.89
N ALA A 278 1.11 1.20 -10.41
CA ALA A 278 0.96 1.46 -8.98
C ALA A 278 -0.26 0.70 -8.41
N ASN A 279 -0.10 0.06 -7.26
CA ASN A 279 -1.19 -0.67 -6.63
C ASN A 279 -2.12 0.26 -5.87
N GLY A 280 -3.19 0.71 -6.53
CA GLY A 280 -4.15 1.61 -5.93
C GLY A 280 -5.20 0.96 -5.00
N GLN A 281 -5.39 -0.36 -5.07
CA GLN A 281 -6.62 -1.00 -4.55
C GLN A 281 -6.68 -1.22 -3.04
N GLY A 282 -5.61 -0.94 -2.31
CA GLY A 282 -5.57 -1.12 -0.86
C GLY A 282 -4.64 -0.12 -0.18
N GLY A 283 -4.87 0.11 1.11
CA GLY A 283 -4.09 1.06 1.89
C GLY A 283 -4.48 2.53 1.68
N HIS A 284 -5.66 2.78 1.10
CA HIS A 284 -6.21 4.13 1.04
C HIS A 284 -6.36 4.68 2.48
N PRO A 285 -6.00 5.95 2.74
CA PRO A 285 -6.13 6.53 4.08
C PRO A 285 -7.57 6.52 4.61
N ASP A 286 -7.70 6.46 5.93
CA ASP A 286 -8.98 6.42 6.64
C ASP A 286 -9.90 7.59 6.23
N LEU A 287 -9.32 8.79 6.14
CA LEU A 287 -10.05 10.03 5.85
C LEU A 287 -9.69 10.60 4.47
N THR A 288 -10.73 11.10 3.81
CA THR A 288 -10.60 11.93 2.61
C THR A 288 -11.33 13.24 2.85
N ILE A 289 -10.62 14.36 2.74
CA ILE A 289 -11.14 15.70 3.05
C ILE A 289 -10.91 16.62 1.86
N SER A 290 -11.98 17.28 1.42
CA SER A 290 -12.01 18.23 0.32
C SER A 290 -12.25 19.65 0.81
N GLY A 291 -11.46 20.59 0.29
CA GLY A 291 -11.52 22.02 0.60
C GLY A 291 -10.91 22.82 -0.55
N SER A 292 -9.98 23.73 -0.24
CA SER A 292 -9.15 24.36 -1.29
C SER A 292 -8.22 23.34 -1.96
N GLU A 293 -7.88 22.27 -1.26
CA GLU A 293 -7.06 21.15 -1.71
C GLU A 293 -7.64 19.83 -1.21
N LEU A 294 -7.25 18.72 -1.83
CA LEU A 294 -7.61 17.38 -1.38
C LEU A 294 -6.57 16.87 -0.37
N ARG A 295 -7.03 16.54 0.83
CA ARG A 295 -6.19 16.05 1.94
C ARG A 295 -6.59 14.63 2.30
N PHE A 296 -5.61 13.82 2.62
CA PHE A 296 -5.78 12.46 3.10
C PHE A 296 -5.18 12.33 4.50
N VAL A 297 -5.89 11.66 5.38
CA VAL A 297 -5.45 11.50 6.76
C VAL A 297 -5.60 10.05 7.15
N GLU A 298 -4.49 9.46 7.58
CA GLU A 298 -4.47 8.14 8.21
C GLU A 298 -4.60 8.33 9.73
N VAL A 299 -5.59 7.71 10.35
CA VAL A 299 -5.89 7.85 11.77
C VAL A 299 -5.30 6.69 12.54
N LYS A 300 -4.52 6.99 13.57
CA LYS A 300 -3.87 5.99 14.43
C LYS A 300 -4.19 6.23 15.88
N GLY A 301 -4.55 5.16 16.58
CA GLY A 301 -4.63 5.15 18.03
C GLY A 301 -3.33 4.63 18.62
N LYS A 302 -3.40 3.38 19.11
CA LYS A 302 -2.22 2.64 19.59
C LYS A 302 -1.55 1.81 18.50
N ASP A 303 -2.19 1.69 17.34
CA ASP A 303 -1.74 0.89 16.20
C ASP A 303 -0.71 1.65 15.35
N ARG A 304 -0.23 0.96 14.31
CA ARG A 304 0.81 1.41 13.39
C ARG A 304 0.32 1.30 11.95
N MET A 305 1.05 1.90 11.02
CA MET A 305 0.70 1.75 9.60
C MET A 305 1.03 0.35 9.10
N HIS A 306 0.09 -0.21 8.34
CA HIS A 306 0.26 -1.41 7.55
C HIS A 306 1.05 -1.12 6.29
N ALA A 307 1.70 -2.15 5.74
CA ALA A 307 2.58 -1.95 4.59
C ALA A 307 1.83 -1.57 3.31
N ASN A 308 0.56 -1.96 3.16
CA ASN A 308 -0.28 -1.49 2.06
C ASN A 308 -0.61 0.00 2.17
N GLN A 309 -0.82 0.53 3.39
CA GLN A 309 -1.02 1.97 3.62
C GLN A 309 0.23 2.75 3.22
N ALA A 310 1.39 2.24 3.62
CA ALA A 310 2.66 2.84 3.25
C ALA A 310 2.92 2.80 1.73
N SER A 311 2.59 1.68 1.09
CA SER A 311 2.68 1.53 -0.37
C SER A 311 1.78 2.53 -1.07
N TRP A 312 0.55 2.76 -0.59
CA TRP A 312 -0.34 3.77 -1.18
C TRP A 312 0.27 5.18 -1.09
N ILE A 313 0.85 5.54 0.05
CA ILE A 313 1.49 6.86 0.22
C ILE A 313 2.65 7.04 -0.75
N VAL A 314 3.54 6.05 -0.82
CA VAL A 314 4.77 6.14 -1.62
C VAL A 314 4.50 5.96 -3.12
N ASP A 315 3.55 5.11 -3.50
CA ASP A 315 3.26 4.80 -4.90
C ASP A 315 2.22 5.73 -5.52
N ILE A 316 1.28 6.25 -4.74
CA ILE A 316 0.18 7.08 -5.23
C ILE A 316 0.35 8.52 -4.75
N ALA A 317 0.39 8.74 -3.44
CA ALA A 317 0.28 10.08 -2.91
C ALA A 317 1.48 10.96 -3.27
N GLU A 318 2.69 10.46 -3.09
CA GLU A 318 3.91 11.21 -3.39
C GLU A 318 4.02 11.56 -4.89
N PRO A 319 3.90 10.62 -5.84
CA PRO A 319 3.95 10.94 -7.28
C PRO A 319 2.83 11.88 -7.73
N LEU A 320 1.67 11.81 -7.07
CA LEU A 320 0.54 12.69 -7.34
C LEU A 320 0.57 14.01 -6.54
N GLY A 321 1.58 14.23 -5.70
CA GLY A 321 1.69 15.42 -4.86
C GLY A 321 0.47 15.64 -3.96
N LEU A 322 -0.09 14.56 -3.41
CA LEU A 322 -1.24 14.63 -2.50
C LEU A 322 -0.79 14.97 -1.08
N ASP A 323 -1.59 15.78 -0.37
CA ASP A 323 -1.36 16.07 1.04
C ASP A 323 -1.78 14.87 1.89
N VAL A 324 -0.81 14.20 2.51
CA VAL A 324 -1.03 13.07 3.41
C VAL A 324 -0.45 13.37 4.78
N THR A 325 -1.25 13.12 5.81
CA THR A 325 -0.82 13.22 7.21
C THR A 325 -1.26 12.00 8.00
N VAL A 326 -0.58 11.74 9.11
CA VAL A 326 -1.03 10.79 10.13
C VAL A 326 -1.61 11.60 11.30
N LEU A 327 -2.84 11.31 11.69
CA LEU A 327 -3.42 11.82 12.93
C LEU A 327 -3.29 10.76 14.02
N LYS A 328 -2.46 11.02 15.04
CA LYS A 328 -2.31 10.15 16.21
C LYS A 328 -3.20 10.64 17.34
N VAL A 329 -4.24 9.87 17.65
CA VAL A 329 -5.19 10.16 18.75
C VAL A 329 -4.73 9.46 20.02
N GLY A 330 -4.37 10.26 21.03
CA GLY A 330 -3.84 9.83 22.34
C GLY A 330 -4.86 9.92 23.45
#